data_AF-A0A1J7HA92-F1
#
_entry.id   AF-A0A1J7HA92-F1
#
_cell.length_a   1.000
_cell.length_b   1.000
_cell.length_c   1.000
_cell.angle_alpha   90.00
_cell.angle_beta   90.00
_cell.angle_gamma   90.00
#
_symmetry.space_group_name_H-M   'P 1'
#
loop_
_entity.id
_entity.type
_entity.pdbx_description
1 polymer ?
#
loop_
_entity_poly.entity_id
_entity_poly.type
_entity_poly.pdbx_seq_one_letter_code
_entity_poly.pdbx_strand_id
1 'polypeptide(L)' 'MSFGDVKHIPKDKESPYVLHYSRHYGKTGGVGEKCTLEVDAVIGVDGANSRVAKAIDAGDYEYAIAF' A
#
# COMPACT_ATOMS: atom_id res chain seq x y z
N MET A 1 3.58 17.55 -5.87
CA MET A 1 2.65 16.56 -6.46
C MET A 1 2.17 15.67 -5.34
N SER A 2 1.00 15.99 -4.78
CA SER A 2 0.23 15.04 -3.96
C SER A 2 -0.11 13.86 -4.86
N PHE A 3 -0.04 12.63 -4.35
CA PHE A 3 -0.65 11.48 -5.02
C PHE A 3 -2.17 11.66 -4.87
N GLY A 4 -2.73 12.61 -5.62
CA GLY A 4 -4.15 12.93 -5.58
C GLY A 4 -4.94 11.80 -6.23
N ASP A 5 -5.80 11.19 -5.44
CA ASP A 5 -7.07 10.54 -5.79
C ASP A 5 -7.11 9.43 -6.86
N VAL A 6 -5.98 9.07 -7.48
CA VAL A 6 -5.91 7.89 -8.36
C VAL A 6 -5.71 6.66 -7.48
N LYS A 7 -6.76 5.85 -7.33
CA LYS A 7 -6.65 4.52 -6.72
C LYS A 7 -5.73 3.66 -7.61
N HIS A 8 -4.58 3.25 -7.07
CA HIS A 8 -3.63 2.36 -7.75
C HIS A 8 -4.03 0.90 -7.53
N ILE A 9 -5.21 0.55 -8.05
CA ILE A 9 -5.76 -0.80 -8.07
C ILE A 9 -5.44 -1.48 -9.41
N PRO A 10 -5.24 -2.81 -9.43
CA PRO A 10 -5.13 -3.57 -10.66
C PRO A 10 -6.29 -3.30 -11.61
N LYS A 11 -6.00 -3.24 -12.91
CA LYS A 11 -7.03 -3.01 -13.94
C LYS A 11 -7.96 -4.22 -14.11
N ASP A 12 -7.41 -5.40 -13.89
CA ASP A 12 -8.07 -6.69 -13.97
C ASP A 12 -7.39 -7.67 -13.00
N LYS A 13 -7.87 -8.93 -12.98
CA LYS A 13 -7.39 -9.97 -12.05
C LYS A 13 -5.96 -10.44 -12.30
N GLU A 14 -5.41 -10.18 -13.49
CA GLU A 14 -4.08 -10.64 -13.89
C GLU A 14 -3.06 -9.49 -13.82
N SER A 15 -3.52 -8.25 -13.68
CA SER A 15 -2.68 -7.08 -13.53
C SER A 15 -2.06 -7.01 -12.13
N PRO A 16 -0.79 -6.56 -11.99
CA PRO A 16 -0.16 -6.44 -10.69
C PRO A 16 -0.71 -5.25 -9.89
N TYR A 17 -0.55 -5.33 -8.57
CA TYR A 17 -0.61 -4.14 -7.71
C TYR A 17 0.69 -3.34 -7.85
N VAL A 18 0.57 -2.02 -8.00
CA VAL A 18 1.73 -1.11 -8.03
C VAL A 18 1.87 -0.45 -6.66
N LEU A 19 2.83 -0.91 -5.86
CA LEU A 19 3.13 -0.34 -4.56
C LEU A 19 4.03 0.88 -4.70
N HIS A 20 3.64 1.98 -4.07
CA HIS A 20 4.45 3.19 -3.95
C HIS A 20 5.03 3.28 -2.54
N TYR A 21 6.36 3.36 -2.41
CA TYR A 21 7.01 3.41 -1.09
C TYR A 21 8.20 4.37 -1.07
N SER A 22 8.55 4.82 0.12
CA SER A 22 9.77 5.59 0.37
C SER A 22 10.87 4.65 0.84
N ARG A 23 11.93 4.54 0.05
CA ARG A 23 13.12 3.74 0.35
C ARG A 23 14.12 4.59 1.11
N HIS A 24 14.53 4.12 2.29
CA HIS A 24 15.52 4.78 3.14
C HIS A 24 16.78 3.90 3.27
N TYR A 25 17.75 4.10 2.37
CA TYR A 25 19.06 3.45 2.49
C TYR A 25 19.99 4.30 3.38
N GLY A 26 20.16 3.90 4.65
CA GLY A 26 21.30 4.25 5.51
C GLY A 26 21.55 5.74 5.83
N LYS A 27 20.77 6.68 5.29
CA LYS A 27 20.92 8.11 5.55
C LYS A 27 19.94 8.53 6.65
N THR A 28 20.46 8.74 7.85
CA THR A 28 19.75 9.39 8.95
C THR A 28 19.33 10.80 8.53
N GLY A 29 18.02 11.08 8.49
CA GLY A 29 17.47 12.42 8.28
C GLY A 29 17.21 12.87 6.83
N GLY A 30 17.39 12.00 5.83
CA GLY A 30 17.08 12.31 4.43
C GLY A 30 15.64 12.02 4.01
N VAL A 31 15.08 12.86 3.13
CA VAL A 31 13.82 12.55 2.41
C VAL A 31 14.01 11.21 1.67
N GLY A 32 13.13 10.25 1.93
CA GLY A 32 13.22 8.91 1.31
C GLY A 32 13.09 8.97 -0.20
N GLU A 33 13.79 8.07 -0.90
CA GLU A 33 13.67 7.95 -2.35
C GLU A 33 12.30 7.37 -2.69
N LYS A 34 11.57 8.01 -3.59
CA LYS A 34 10.28 7.49 -4.06
C LYS A 34 10.53 6.34 -5.02
N CYS A 35 10.05 5.16 -4.66
CA CYS A 35 10.17 3.96 -5.47
C CYS A 35 8.80 3.33 -5.76
N THR A 36 8.75 2.51 -6.80
CA THR A 36 7.62 1.63 -7.13
C THR A 36 8.03 0.17 -7.14
N LEU A 37 7.08 -0.73 -6.87
CA LEU A 37 7.26 -2.18 -6.99
C LEU A 37 5.95 -2.80 -7.48
N GLU A 38 6.03 -3.66 -8.49
CA GLU A 38 4.92 -4.48 -8.94
C GLU A 38 4.87 -5.78 -8.13
N VAL A 39 3.68 -6.14 -7.65
CA VAL A 39 3.46 -7.36 -6.86
C VAL A 39 2.15 -8.04 -7.27
N ASP A 40 2.11 -9.36 -7.16
CA ASP A 40 0.90 -10.14 -7.46
C ASP A 40 -0.13 -10.06 -6.32
N ALA A 41 0.35 -9.86 -5.08
CA ALA A 41 -0.51 -9.82 -3.90
C ALA A 41 -0.03 -8.80 -2.87
N VAL A 42 -0.99 -8.21 -2.14
CA VAL A 42 -0.76 -7.33 -0.99
C VAL A 42 -1.50 -7.92 0.21
N ILE A 43 -0.80 -8.06 1.33
CA ILE A 43 -1.36 -8.61 2.58
C ILE A 43 -1.31 -7.52 3.66
N GLY A 44 -2.48 -7.06 4.11
CA GLY A 44 -2.62 -6.10 5.21
C GLY A 44 -2.78 -6.82 6.55
N VAL A 45 -1.77 -6.72 7.43
CA VAL A 45 -1.80 -7.29 8.80
C VAL A 45 -1.87 -6.19 9.87
N ASP A 46 -2.51 -5.07 9.55
CA ASP A 46 -2.58 -3.85 10.37
C ASP A 46 -3.94 -3.64 11.07
N GLY A 47 -4.79 -4.67 11.09
CA GLY A 47 -5.98 -4.76 11.95
C GLY A 47 -7.14 -3.83 11.57
N ALA A 48 -8.01 -3.54 12.54
CA ALA A 48 -9.29 -2.83 12.35
C ALA A 48 -9.18 -1.46 11.67
N ASN A 49 -8.04 -0.79 11.80
CA ASN A 49 -7.78 0.53 11.22
C ASN A 49 -6.89 0.45 9.98
N SER A 50 -6.96 -0.66 9.24
CA SER A 50 -6.05 -0.96 8.15
C SER A 50 -5.93 0.19 7.16
N ARG A 51 -4.69 0.67 7.00
CA ARG A 51 -4.32 1.63 5.94
C ARG A 51 -4.15 0.91 4.62
N VAL A 52 -3.71 -0.35 4.66
CA VAL A 52 -3.56 -1.19 3.48
C VAL A 52 -4.91 -1.44 2.81
N ALA A 53 -5.91 -1.92 3.56
CA ALA A 53 -7.25 -2.22 3.03
C ALA A 53 -7.90 -0.99 2.39
N LYS A 54 -7.74 0.18 3.02
CA LYS A 54 -8.21 1.47 2.48
C LYS A 54 -7.48 1.87 1.20
N ALA A 55 -6.16 1.67 1.15
CA ALA A 55 -5.34 2.06 -0.01
C ALA A 55 -5.61 1.20 -1.25
N ILE A 56 -5.93 -0.08 -1.07
CA ILE A 56 -6.20 -1.01 -2.18
C ILE A 56 -7.69 -1.18 -2.48
N ASP A 57 -8.56 -0.41 -1.81
CA ASP A 57 -10.01 -0.48 -1.97
C ASP A 57 -10.57 -1.90 -1.77
N ALA A 58 -10.19 -2.55 -0.67
CA ALA A 58 -10.48 -3.97 -0.41
C ALA A 58 -11.98 -4.31 -0.27
N GLY A 59 -12.87 -3.30 -0.24
CA GLY A 59 -14.28 -3.46 0.06
C GLY A 59 -14.51 -3.81 1.53
N ASP A 60 -15.51 -4.66 1.79
CA ASP A 60 -15.75 -5.20 3.13
C ASP A 60 -14.70 -6.25 3.46
N TYR A 61 -14.08 -6.12 4.64
CA TYR A 61 -13.05 -7.05 5.11
C TYR A 61 -13.22 -7.36 6.59
N GLU A 62 -12.94 -8.62 6.93
CA GLU A 62 -12.88 -9.07 8.31
C GLU A 62 -11.58 -8.61 8.97
N TYR A 63 -11.66 -8.23 10.24
CA TYR A 63 -10.51 -7.80 11.01
C TYR A 63 -10.55 -8.35 12.43
N ALA A 64 -9.37 -8.55 13.01
CA ALA A 64 -9.21 -8.87 14.42
C ALA A 64 -8.74 -7.64 15.19
N ILE A 65 -9.22 -7.49 16.43
CA ILE A 65 -8.68 -6.56 17.42
C ILE A 65 -7.95 -7.41 18.45
N ALA A 66 -6.64 -7.20 18.59
CA ALA A 66 -5.85 -7.76 19.68
C ALA A 66 -5.46 -6.63 20.64
N PHE A 67 -5.63 -6.87 21.94
CA PHE A 67 -5.22 -5.99 23.03
C PHE A 67 -3.91 -6.48 23.64
#